data_AF-A0A0Q3I2K1-F1
#
_entry.id   AF-A0A0Q3I2K1-F1
#
_cell.length_a   1.000
_cell.length_b   1.000
_cell.length_c   1.000
_cell.angle_alpha   90.00
_cell.angle_beta   90.00
_cell.angle_gamma   90.00
#
_symmetry.space_group_name_H-M   'P 1'
#
loop_
_entity.id
_entity.type
_entity.pdbx_description
1 polymer ?
#
loop_
_entity_poly.entity_id
_entity_poly.type
_entity_poly.pdbx_seq_one_letter_code
_entity_poly.pdbx_strand_id
1 'polypeptide(L)'
;MRHAPERGVSAAPASELIGRLRRVLRPEELDCACRETLDGALERFDRLERRRESRRQLAAARDHKERIAALLSFLSDLDSLTEAESDRSVFEELALLFVEIARSAEAGAAALREL
;
A
#
# COMPACT_ATOMS: atom_id res chain seq x y z
N MET A 1 -13.83 19.71 19.08
CA MET A 1 -14.36 19.11 17.85
C MET A 1 -13.60 17.82 17.59
N ARG A 2 -14.27 16.67 17.53
CA ARG A 2 -13.64 15.37 17.24
C ARG A 2 -13.67 15.18 15.72
N HIS A 3 -12.51 15.17 15.07
CA HIS A 3 -12.41 14.67 13.70
C HIS A 3 -12.49 13.14 13.75
N ALA A 4 -13.57 12.59 13.19
CA ALA A 4 -13.63 11.17 12.85
C ALA A 4 -12.73 10.95 11.63
N PRO A 5 -11.90 9.89 11.58
CA PRO A 5 -11.20 9.55 10.36
C PRO A 5 -12.24 8.96 9.41
N GLU A 6 -12.35 9.55 8.21
CA GLU A 6 -13.05 8.94 7.10
C GLU A 6 -12.40 7.57 6.85
N ARG A 7 -13.15 6.50 7.10
CA ARG A 7 -12.74 5.15 6.70
C ARG A 7 -12.68 5.17 5.18
N GLY A 8 -11.46 5.31 4.65
CA GLY A 8 -11.20 5.13 3.24
C GLY A 8 -11.86 3.83 2.81
N VAL A 9 -12.68 3.91 1.76
CA VAL A 9 -13.26 2.75 1.11
C VAL A 9 -12.09 1.88 0.68
N SER A 10 -11.80 0.83 1.43
CA SER A 10 -10.82 -0.17 1.01
C SER A 10 -11.41 -0.81 -0.25
N ALA A 11 -10.75 -0.61 -1.38
CA ALA A 11 -11.12 -1.27 -2.61
C ALA A 11 -11.03 -2.78 -2.33
N ALA A 12 -12.17 -3.46 -2.34
CA ALA A 12 -12.22 -4.89 -2.15
C ALA A 12 -11.19 -5.55 -3.10
N PRO A 13 -10.33 -6.45 -2.61
CA PRO A 13 -9.33 -7.08 -3.45
C PRO A 13 -10.01 -7.67 -4.67
N ALA A 14 -9.39 -7.55 -5.86
CA ALA A 14 -10.00 -7.94 -7.13
C ALA A 14 -10.62 -9.36 -7.11
N SER A 15 -10.03 -10.25 -6.31
CA SER A 15 -10.52 -11.61 -6.05
C SER A 15 -11.92 -11.66 -5.43
N GLU A 16 -12.25 -10.73 -4.54
CA GLU A 16 -13.58 -10.62 -3.92
C GLU A 16 -14.62 -10.13 -4.93
N LEU A 17 -14.26 -9.14 -5.76
CA LEU A 17 -15.11 -8.65 -6.84
C LEU A 17 -15.38 -9.74 -7.89
N ILE A 18 -14.37 -10.52 -8.26
CA ILE A 18 -14.54 -11.66 -9.18
C ILE A 18 -15.43 -12.74 -8.56
N GLY A 19 -15.28 -13.01 -7.26
CA GLY A 19 -16.19 -13.91 -6.53
C GLY A 19 -17.63 -13.43 -6.48
N ARG A 20 -17.86 -12.11 -6.44
CA ARG A 20 -19.20 -11.51 -6.58
C ARG A 20 -19.71 -11.62 -8.02
N LEU A 21 -18.86 -11.36 -9.02
CA LEU A 21 -19.21 -11.46 -10.43
C LEU A 21 -19.66 -12.89 -10.79
N ARG A 22 -18.92 -13.90 -10.34
CA ARG A 22 -19.29 -15.31 -10.50
C ARG A 22 -20.66 -15.63 -9.93
N ARG A 23 -21.01 -15.07 -8.76
CA ARG A 23 -22.33 -15.27 -8.14
C ARG A 23 -23.47 -14.62 -8.91
N VAL A 24 -23.23 -13.45 -9.51
CA VAL A 24 -24.23 -12.74 -10.33
C VAL A 24 -24.43 -13.42 -11.68
N LEU A 25 -23.37 -13.95 -12.29
CA LEU A 25 -23.43 -14.56 -13.62
C LEU A 25 -23.88 -16.03 -13.60
N ARG A 26 -23.86 -16.69 -12.43
CA ARG A 26 -24.25 -18.10 -12.27
C ARG A 26 -25.71 -18.42 -12.62
N PRO A 27 -26.71 -17.60 -12.23
CA PRO A 27 -28.12 -17.85 -12.51
C PRO A 27 -28.51 -17.64 -13.96
N GLU A 28 -27.66 -16.99 -14.77
CA GLU A 28 -27.93 -16.80 -16.20
C GLU A 28 -28.02 -18.16 -16.90
N GLU A 29 -28.99 -18.30 -17.81
CA GLU A 29 -29.21 -19.47 -18.67
C GLU A 29 -28.10 -19.59 -19.75
N LEU A 30 -26.84 -19.49 -19.33
CA LEU A 30 -25.69 -19.80 -20.17
C LEU A 30 -25.67 -21.30 -20.43
N ASP A 31 -25.51 -21.66 -21.70
CA ASP A 31 -25.17 -23.03 -22.06
C ASP A 31 -23.85 -23.46 -21.39
N CYS A 32 -23.64 -24.77 -21.26
CA CYS A 32 -22.50 -25.32 -20.52
C CYS A 32 -21.15 -24.85 -21.09
N ALA A 33 -21.03 -24.71 -22.42
CA ALA A 33 -19.78 -24.30 -23.06
C ALA A 33 -19.46 -22.82 -22.79
N CYS A 34 -20.47 -21.95 -22.83
CA CYS A 34 -20.36 -20.54 -22.47
C CYS A 34 -19.98 -20.39 -20.99
N ARG A 35 -20.55 -21.22 -20.11
CA ARG A 35 -20.24 -21.23 -18.67
C ARG A 35 -18.79 -21.62 -18.39
N GLU A 36 -18.30 -22.70 -18.98
CA GLU A 36 -16.90 -23.12 -18.85
C GLU A 36 -15.92 -22.07 -19.40
N THR A 37 -16.26 -21.46 -20.53
CA THR A 37 -15.46 -20.39 -21.13
C THR A 37 -15.39 -19.17 -20.21
N LEU A 38 -16.53 -18.77 -19.63
CA LEU A 38 -16.64 -17.65 -18.70
C LEU A 38 -15.86 -17.92 -17.40
N ASP A 39 -16.04 -19.08 -16.79
CA ASP A 39 -15.33 -19.45 -15.56
C ASP A 39 -13.81 -19.46 -15.79
N GLY A 40 -13.36 -20.05 -16.90
CA GLY A 40 -11.94 -20.03 -17.29
C GLY A 40 -11.41 -18.62 -17.55
N ALA A 41 -12.21 -17.72 -18.13
CA ALA A 41 -11.83 -16.32 -18.32
C ALA A 41 -11.69 -15.59 -16.98
N LEU A 42 -12.65 -15.79 -16.06
CA LEU A 42 -12.63 -15.18 -14.73
C LEU A 42 -11.47 -15.70 -13.86
N GLU A 43 -11.11 -16.98 -13.98
CA GLU A 43 -9.93 -17.54 -13.31
C GLU A 43 -8.62 -16.94 -13.83
N ARG A 44 -8.49 -16.79 -15.16
CA ARG A 44 -7.31 -16.13 -15.75
C ARG A 44 -7.22 -14.68 -15.30
N PHE A 45 -8.33 -13.97 -15.25
CA PHE A 45 -8.39 -12.59 -14.79
C PHE A 45 -8.02 -12.46 -13.31
N ASP A 46 -8.57 -13.30 -12.42
CA ASP A 46 -8.23 -13.30 -10.98
C ASP A 46 -6.73 -13.46 -10.76
N ARG A 47 -6.11 -14.41 -11.47
CA ARG A 47 -4.66 -14.63 -11.38
C ARG A 47 -3.84 -13.43 -11.88
N LEU A 48 -4.29 -12.77 -12.94
CA LEU A 48 -3.63 -11.57 -13.47
C LEU A 48 -3.72 -10.40 -12.48
N GLU A 49 -4.89 -10.18 -11.90
CA GLU A 49 -5.10 -9.10 -10.94
C GLU A 49 -4.36 -9.34 -9.62
N ARG A 50 -4.36 -10.58 -9.08
CA ARG A 50 -3.53 -10.91 -7.91
C ARG A 50 -2.05 -10.63 -8.15
N ARG A 51 -1.54 -10.99 -9.34
CA ARG A 51 -0.14 -10.71 -9.72
C ARG A 51 0.12 -9.22 -9.87
N ARG A 52 -0.82 -8.47 -10.46
CA ARG A 52 -0.75 -7.02 -10.60
C ARG A 52 -0.69 -6.35 -9.24
N GLU A 53 -1.57 -6.73 -8.32
CA GLU A 53 -1.63 -6.15 -6.98
C GLU A 53 -0.37 -6.49 -6.18
N SER A 54 0.08 -7.75 -6.20
CA SER A 54 1.33 -8.15 -5.56
C SER A 54 2.54 -7.33 -6.06
N ARG A 55 2.64 -7.08 -7.37
CA ARG A 55 3.68 -6.21 -7.95
C ARG A 55 3.57 -4.77 -7.47
N ARG A 56 2.35 -4.24 -7.39
CA ARG A 56 2.07 -2.88 -6.91
C ARG A 56 2.47 -2.73 -5.44
N GLN A 57 2.08 -3.67 -4.58
CA GLN A 57 2.42 -3.64 -3.16
C GLN A 57 3.94 -3.76 -2.93
N LEU A 58 4.61 -4.63 -3.67
CA LEU A 58 6.07 -4.74 -3.61
C LEU A 58 6.78 -3.47 -4.10
N ALA A 59 6.25 -2.81 -5.14
CA ALA A 59 6.78 -1.53 -5.60
C ALA A 59 6.58 -0.44 -4.54
N ALA A 60 5.39 -0.33 -3.95
CA ALA A 60 5.13 0.63 -2.88
C ALA A 60 6.07 0.44 -1.67
N ALA A 61 6.31 -0.81 -1.27
CA ALA A 61 7.27 -1.11 -0.19
C ALA A 61 8.70 -0.67 -0.54
N ARG A 62 9.12 -0.82 -1.81
CA ARG A 62 10.43 -0.34 -2.29
C ARG A 62 10.50 1.18 -2.31
N ASP A 63 9.46 1.86 -2.74
CA ASP A 63 9.40 3.32 -2.73
C ASP A 63 9.52 3.86 -1.30
N HIS A 64 8.84 3.23 -0.33
CA HIS A 64 8.97 3.59 1.08
C HIS A 64 10.38 3.34 1.63
N LYS A 65 11.05 2.25 1.24
CA LYS A 65 12.45 1.99 1.58
C LYS A 65 13.36 3.11 1.02
N GLU A 66 13.16 3.51 -0.23
CA GLU A 66 13.94 4.57 -0.87
C GLU A 66 13.72 5.93 -0.18
N ARG A 67 12.46 6.24 0.19
CA ARG A 67 12.14 7.43 0.98
C ARG A 67 12.85 7.44 2.34
N ILE A 68 12.86 6.30 3.05
CA ILE A 68 13.59 6.18 4.32
C ILE A 68 15.08 6.46 4.11
N ALA A 69 15.69 5.89 3.06
CA ALA A 69 17.10 6.12 2.77
C ALA A 69 17.41 7.60 2.51
N ALA A 70 16.53 8.31 1.79
CA ALA A 70 16.67 9.76 1.58
C ALA A 70 16.53 10.55 2.90
N LEU A 71 15.55 10.20 3.74
CA LEU A 71 15.37 10.85 5.05
C LEU A 71 16.55 10.61 5.99
N LEU A 72 17.15 9.41 5.95
CA LEU A 72 18.38 9.12 6.70
C LEU A 72 19.56 9.97 6.23
N SER A 73 19.64 10.30 4.94
CA SER A 73 20.66 11.23 4.44
C SER A 73 20.51 12.62 5.04
N PHE A 74 19.28 13.14 5.19
CA PHE A 74 19.05 14.42 5.86
C PHE A 74 19.32 14.33 7.37
N LEU A 75 18.96 13.21 8.01
CA LEU A 75 19.25 12.99 9.43
C LEU A 75 20.75 12.90 9.74
N SER A 76 21.62 12.71 8.76
CA SER A 76 23.08 12.74 8.99
C SER A 76 23.58 14.10 9.49
N ASP A 77 22.81 15.17 9.29
CA ASP A 77 23.10 16.49 9.86
C ASP A 77 23.13 16.45 11.40
N LEU A 78 22.39 15.52 12.03
CA LEU A 78 22.39 15.29 13.47
C LEU A 78 23.79 14.94 14.00
N ASP A 79 24.64 14.29 13.20
CA ASP A 79 26.01 13.91 13.60
C ASP A 79 26.90 15.14 13.84
N SER A 80 26.55 16.28 13.23
CA SER A 80 27.28 17.54 13.37
C SER A 80 26.71 18.46 14.45
N LEU A 81 25.49 18.18 14.93
CA LEU A 81 24.84 19.00 15.94
C LEU A 81 25.38 18.75 17.34
N THR A 82 25.40 19.81 18.12
CA THR A 82 25.76 19.78 19.53
C THR A 82 24.71 20.49 20.36
N GLU A 83 24.74 20.29 21.67
CA GLU A 83 23.83 20.96 22.61
C GLU A 83 23.95 22.51 22.56
N ALA A 84 25.10 22.99 22.08
CA ALA A 84 25.42 24.40 21.92
C ALA A 84 24.78 25.04 20.67
N GLU A 85 24.05 24.28 19.84
CA GLU A 85 23.32 24.85 18.70
C GLU A 85 22.34 25.94 19.17
N SER A 86 22.50 27.10 18.56
CA SER A 86 21.76 28.32 18.85
C SER A 86 20.38 28.32 18.19
N ASP A 87 20.27 27.74 16.99
CA ASP A 87 19.00 27.59 16.30
C ASP A 87 18.26 26.36 16.80
N ARG A 88 17.30 26.58 17.70
CA ARG A 88 16.52 25.49 18.27
C ARG A 88 15.51 24.89 17.28
N SER A 89 15.21 25.57 16.18
CA SER A 89 14.27 25.05 15.17
C SER A 89 14.80 23.82 14.45
N VAL A 90 16.12 23.70 14.30
CA VAL A 90 16.77 22.55 13.68
C VAL A 90 16.45 21.25 14.42
N PHE A 91 16.38 21.26 15.76
CA PHE A 91 16.01 20.06 16.52
C PHE A 91 14.57 19.61 16.26
N GLU A 92 13.65 20.56 16.07
CA GLU A 92 12.26 20.25 15.71
C GLU A 92 12.19 19.68 14.29
N GLU A 93 12.95 20.23 13.35
CA GLU A 93 13.04 19.70 11.98
C GLU A 93 13.56 18.26 11.95
N LEU A 94 14.62 17.96 12.71
CA LEU A 94 15.14 16.60 12.84
C LEU A 94 14.14 15.65 13.52
N ALA A 95 13.40 16.12 14.53
CA ALA A 95 12.33 15.35 15.15
C ALA A 95 11.23 14.99 14.12
N LEU A 96 10.86 15.93 13.24
CA LEU A 96 9.92 15.66 12.15
C LEU A 96 10.46 14.62 11.15
N LEU A 97 11.76 14.61 10.86
CA LEU A 97 12.36 13.57 10.01
C LEU A 97 12.22 12.17 10.63
N PHE A 98 12.40 12.01 11.95
CA PHE A 98 12.15 10.73 12.61
C PHE A 98 10.69 10.29 12.49
N VAL A 99 9.74 11.21 12.66
CA VAL A 99 8.30 10.94 12.49
C VAL A 99 8.00 10.50 11.06
N GLU A 100 8.60 11.13 10.06
CA GLU A 100 8.42 10.77 8.65
C GLU A 100 9.04 9.41 8.29
N ILE A 101 10.17 9.05 8.92
CA ILE A 101 10.74 7.71 8.79
C ILE A 101 9.79 6.67 9.38
N ALA A 102 9.26 6.91 10.59
CA ALA A 102 8.33 5.99 11.23
C ALA A 102 7.08 5.77 10.36
N ARG A 103 6.46 6.85 9.85
CA ARG A 103 5.32 6.77 8.92
C ARG A 103 5.65 5.99 7.65
N SER A 104 6.82 6.25 7.06
CA SER A 104 7.26 5.55 5.85
C SER A 104 7.50 4.06 6.12
N ALA A 105 8.06 3.72 7.29
CA ALA A 105 8.27 2.34 7.71
C ALA A 105 6.95 1.59 7.95
N GLU A 106 6.00 2.24 8.63
CA GLU A 106 4.66 1.69 8.84
C GLU A 106 3.93 1.43 7.51
N ALA A 107 3.98 2.38 6.58
CA ALA A 107 3.36 2.25 5.27
C ALA A 107 4.02 1.14 4.42
N GLY A 108 5.36 1.07 4.42
CA GLY A 108 6.09 -0.02 3.76
C GLY A 108 5.77 -1.39 4.35
N ALA A 109 5.67 -1.49 5.68
CA ALA A 109 5.27 -2.73 6.36
C ALA A 109 3.82 -3.11 6.06
N ALA A 110 2.90 -2.14 6.00
CA ALA A 110 1.52 -2.38 5.61
C ALA A 110 1.43 -2.92 4.18
N ALA A 111 2.12 -2.32 3.22
CA ALA A 111 2.15 -2.80 1.83
C ALA A 111 2.64 -4.26 1.74
N LEU A 112 3.67 -4.63 2.50
CA LEU A 112 4.17 -6.02 2.51
C LEU A 112 3.20 -7.03 3.16
N ARG A 113 2.33 -6.60 4.08
CA ARG A 113 1.33 -7.48 4.72
C ARG A 113 0.13 -7.76 3.82
N GLU A 114 -0.05 -7.00 2.74
CA GLU A 114 -1.08 -7.21 1.72
C GLU A 114 -0.65 -8.19 0.61
N LEU A 115 0.54 -8.79 0.72
CA LEU A 115 1.05 -9.83 -0.18
C LEU A 115 0.59 -11.23 0.25
#